data_AF-A0A1Q6X1E0-F1
#
_entry.id   AF-A0A1Q6X1E0-F1
#
_cell.length_a   1.000
_cell.length_b   1.000
_cell.length_c   1.000
_cell.angle_alpha   90.00
_cell.angle_beta   90.00
_cell.angle_gamma   90.00
#
_symmetry.space_group_name_H-M   'P 1'
#
loop_
_entity.id
_entity.type
_entity.pdbx_description
1 polymer ?
#
loop_
_entity_poly.entity_id
_entity_poly.type
_entity_poly.pdbx_seq_one_letter_code
_entity_poly.pdbx_strand_id
1 'polypeptide(L)'
;METISELKSKAAELRKIADKLDEAANALAGLAGHEEAWPLSLANATSELGDLARVSGVNAIFRVLTEAGTPLKKTTLSQQLRDRGKAIGDNTLQSYLSRDKRFQSYGRGRWGLTR
;
A
#
# COMPACT_ATOMS: atom_id res chain seq x y z
N MET A 1 -33.51 10.43 -57.99
CA MET A 1 -32.86 11.72 -57.69
C MET A 1 -33.25 12.08 -56.27
N GLU A 2 -32.31 12.03 -55.32
CA GLU A 2 -32.57 12.64 -54.01
C GLU A 2 -32.80 14.13 -54.22
N THR A 3 -33.87 14.66 -53.62
CA THR A 3 -34.21 16.07 -53.77
C THR A 3 -33.24 16.94 -52.95
N ILE A 4 -33.01 18.18 -53.38
CA ILE A 4 -32.14 19.14 -52.66
C ILE A 4 -32.58 19.29 -51.18
N SER A 5 -33.86 19.10 -50.89
CA SER A 5 -34.43 19.11 -49.53
C SER A 5 -33.97 17.92 -48.68
N GLU A 6 -33.90 16.71 -49.25
CA GLU A 6 -33.39 15.53 -48.54
C GLU A 6 -31.89 15.66 -48.23
N LEU A 7 -31.12 16.21 -49.18
CA LEU A 7 -29.69 16.48 -48.98
C LEU A 7 -29.45 17.50 -47.85
N LYS A 8 -30.27 18.56 -47.78
CA LYS A 8 -30.21 19.53 -46.67
C LYS A 8 -30.60 18.92 -45.34
N SER A 9 -31.62 18.05 -45.32
CA SER A 9 -32.04 17.34 -44.11
C SER A 9 -30.93 16.41 -43.59
N LYS A 10 -30.32 15.61 -44.48
CA LYS A 10 -29.18 14.73 -44.14
C LYS A 10 -27.97 15.51 -43.63
N ALA A 11 -27.66 16.66 -44.24
CA ALA A 11 -26.58 17.52 -43.77
C ALA A 11 -26.82 18.07 -42.36
N ALA A 12 -28.07 18.40 -42.02
CA ALA A 12 -28.42 18.85 -40.67
C ALA A 12 -28.31 17.73 -39.63
N GLU A 13 -28.71 16.50 -39.98
CA GLU A 13 -28.55 15.33 -39.11
C GLU A 13 -27.09 14.98 -38.87
N LEU A 14 -26.24 15.01 -39.90
CA LEU A 14 -24.80 14.80 -39.76
C LEU A 14 -24.15 15.85 -38.84
N ARG A 15 -24.62 17.10 -38.89
CA ARG A 15 -24.11 18.16 -38.00
C ARG A 15 -24.47 17.90 -36.54
N LYS A 16 -25.70 17.49 -36.25
CA LYS A 16 -26.10 17.08 -34.89
C LYS A 16 -25.28 15.90 -34.36
N ILE A 17 -24.91 14.96 -35.24
CA ILE A 17 -24.06 13.82 -34.86
C ILE A 17 -22.65 14.31 -34.52
N ALA A 18 -22.09 15.24 -35.31
CA ALA A 18 -20.79 15.83 -35.03
C ALA A 18 -20.78 16.57 -33.68
N ASP A 19 -21.80 17.39 -33.39
CA ASP A 19 -21.91 18.11 -32.12
C ASP A 19 -21.96 17.14 -30.92
N LYS A 20 -22.68 16.03 -31.04
CA LYS A 20 -22.74 14.97 -30.01
C LYS A 20 -21.42 14.23 -29.83
N LEU A 21 -20.66 14.05 -30.90
CA LEU A 21 -19.34 13.42 -30.84
C LEU A 21 -18.32 14.34 -30.15
N ASP A 22 -18.38 15.65 -30.41
CA ASP A 22 -17.55 16.62 -29.70
C ASP A 22 -17.89 16.69 -28.20
N GLU A 23 -19.17 16.62 -27.85
CA GLU A 23 -19.60 16.55 -26.44
C GLU A 23 -19.10 15.26 -25.75
N ALA A 24 -19.21 14.12 -26.42
CA ALA A 24 -18.69 12.85 -25.92
C ALA A 24 -17.16 12.84 -25.79
N ALA A 25 -16.45 13.44 -26.75
CA ALA A 25 -14.99 13.59 -26.69
C ALA A 25 -14.55 14.48 -25.52
N ASN A 26 -15.26 15.58 -25.26
CA ASN A 26 -15.01 16.44 -24.11
C ASN A 26 -15.31 15.73 -22.78
N ALA A 27 -16.37 14.93 -22.71
CA ALA A 27 -16.68 14.12 -21.53
C ALA A 27 -15.58 13.06 -21.26
N LEU A 28 -15.06 12.42 -22.30
CA LEU A 28 -13.95 11.47 -22.20
C LEU A 28 -12.65 12.15 -21.80
N ALA A 29 -12.35 13.35 -22.33
CA ALA A 29 -11.19 14.13 -21.92
C ALA A 29 -11.26 14.54 -20.43
N GLY A 30 -12.46 14.86 -19.93
CA GLY A 30 -12.71 15.12 -18.50
C GLY A 30 -12.47 13.91 -17.59
N LEU A 31 -12.72 12.69 -18.10
CA LEU A 31 -12.46 11.44 -17.38
C LEU A 31 -10.98 11.01 -17.48
N ALA A 32 -10.33 11.24 -18.62
CA ALA A 32 -8.91 10.95 -18.81
C ALA A 32 -8.00 11.83 -17.92
N GLY A 33 -8.41 13.05 -17.61
CA GLY A 33 -7.74 13.92 -16.62
C GLY A 33 -7.73 13.35 -15.19
N HIS A 34 -8.45 12.25 -14.91
CA HIS A 34 -8.47 11.56 -13.63
C HIS A 34 -7.51 10.36 -13.54
N GLU A 35 -6.90 9.93 -14.65
CA GLU A 35 -5.97 8.78 -14.66
C GLU A 35 -4.59 9.10 -14.04
N GLU A 36 -4.25 10.38 -13.87
CA GLU A 36 -2.94 10.79 -13.34
C GLU A 36 -2.78 10.65 -11.81
N ALA A 37 -3.87 10.37 -11.08
CA ALA A 37 -3.85 10.19 -9.62
C ALA A 37 -3.66 8.73 -9.17
N TRP A 38 -3.71 7.76 -10.08
CA TRP A 38 -3.70 6.33 -9.74
C TRP A 38 -2.34 5.65 -9.42
N PRO A 39 -1.15 6.27 -9.56
CA PRO A 39 0.08 5.66 -9.03
C PRO A 39 0.40 6.08 -7.59
N LEU A 40 0.03 7.30 -7.18
CA LEU A 40 0.38 7.86 -5.86
C LEU A 40 -0.46 7.25 -4.72
N SER A 41 -1.74 7.00 -4.97
CA SER A 41 -2.64 6.38 -3.99
C SER A 41 -2.21 4.93 -3.64
N LEU A 42 -1.79 4.15 -4.64
CA LEU A 42 -1.30 2.79 -4.42
C LEU A 42 0.06 2.78 -3.70
N ALA A 43 0.96 3.70 -4.05
CA ALA A 43 2.23 3.86 -3.34
C ALA A 43 2.03 4.26 -1.87
N ASN A 44 1.05 5.12 -1.59
CA ASN A 44 0.72 5.51 -0.23
C ASN A 44 0.12 4.34 0.56
N ALA A 45 -0.88 3.65 -0.01
CA ALA A 45 -1.52 2.50 0.63
C ALA A 45 -0.54 1.34 0.91
N THR A 46 0.41 1.10 0.01
CA THR A 46 1.46 0.08 0.22
C THR A 46 2.48 0.50 1.29
N SER A 47 2.79 1.79 1.37
CA SER A 47 3.65 2.35 2.43
C SER A 47 2.97 2.24 3.81
N GLU A 48 1.69 2.63 3.89
CA GLU A 48 0.89 2.53 5.12
C GLU A 48 0.73 1.08 5.58
N LEU A 49 0.53 0.13 4.65
CA LEU A 49 0.49 -1.29 4.96
C LEU A 49 1.83 -1.81 5.49
N GLY A 50 2.94 -1.31 4.93
CA GLY A 50 4.30 -1.60 5.42
C GLY A 50 4.53 -1.09 6.84
N ASP A 51 4.04 0.12 7.15
CA ASP A 51 4.13 0.70 8.49
C ASP A 51 3.26 -0.05 9.51
N LEU A 52 2.05 -0.45 9.14
CA LEU A 52 1.17 -1.27 9.97
C LEU A 52 1.78 -2.65 10.26
N ALA A 53 2.34 -3.31 9.23
CA ALA A 53 3.02 -4.60 9.40
C ALA A 53 4.24 -4.47 10.32
N ARG A 54 5.00 -3.38 10.17
CA ARG A 54 6.12 -3.06 11.06
C ARG A 54 5.66 -2.84 12.50
N VAL A 55 4.65 -2.01 12.73
CA VAL A 55 4.10 -1.76 14.08
C VAL A 55 3.59 -3.07 14.70
N SER A 56 2.88 -3.90 13.92
CA SER A 56 2.40 -5.21 14.37
C SER A 56 3.56 -6.13 14.78
N GLY A 57 4.60 -6.23 13.95
CA GLY A 57 5.76 -7.09 14.21
C GLY A 57 6.57 -6.63 15.42
N VAL A 58 6.80 -5.32 15.53
CA VAL A 58 7.48 -4.72 16.69
C VAL A 58 6.69 -4.93 17.98
N ASN A 59 5.37 -4.75 17.97
CA ASN A 59 4.54 -4.99 19.14
C ASN A 59 4.51 -6.47 19.55
N ALA A 60 4.59 -7.40 18.59
CA ALA A 60 4.72 -8.82 18.89
C ALA A 60 6.06 -9.12 19.59
N ILE A 61 7.18 -8.57 19.10
CA ILE A 61 8.50 -8.69 19.74
C ILE A 61 8.46 -8.14 21.17
N PHE A 62 7.86 -6.96 21.34
CA PHE A 62 7.71 -6.33 22.65
C PHE A 62 6.96 -7.23 23.63
N ARG A 63 5.81 -7.78 23.25
CA ARG A 63 5.04 -8.71 24.10
C ARG A 63 5.86 -9.95 24.49
N VAL A 64 6.56 -10.55 23.54
CA VAL A 64 7.41 -11.72 23.80
C VAL A 64 8.49 -11.40 24.82
N LEU A 65 9.19 -10.28 24.66
CA LEU A 65 10.24 -9.86 25.60
C LEU A 65 9.70 -9.46 26.97
N THR A 66 8.52 -8.83 27.01
CA THR A 66 7.83 -8.49 28.27
C THR A 66 7.45 -9.76 29.05
N GLU A 67 6.86 -10.74 28.38
CA GLU A 67 6.47 -12.02 29.00
C GLU A 67 7.69 -12.84 29.46
N ALA A 68 8.79 -12.80 28.70
CA ALA A 68 10.00 -13.51 29.06
C ALA A 68 10.74 -12.90 30.25
N GLY A 69 10.58 -11.59 30.50
CA GLY A 69 11.21 -10.84 31.59
C GLY A 69 12.75 -10.80 31.57
N THR A 70 13.38 -11.44 30.58
CA THR A 70 14.83 -11.63 30.48
C THR A 70 15.31 -11.51 29.03
N PRO A 71 16.58 -11.16 28.79
CA PRO A 71 17.11 -11.06 27.43
C PRO A 71 17.14 -12.41 26.71
N LEU A 72 16.39 -12.51 25.61
CA LEU A 72 16.27 -13.72 24.79
C LEU A 72 17.22 -13.70 23.60
N LYS A 73 17.66 -14.89 23.18
CA LYS A 73 18.39 -15.04 21.91
C LYS A 73 17.44 -14.78 20.74
N LYS A 74 17.97 -14.20 19.66
CA LYS A 74 17.22 -13.95 18.42
C LYS A 74 16.50 -15.21 17.91
N THR A 75 17.15 -16.38 17.94
CA THR A 75 16.54 -17.64 17.51
C THR A 75 15.32 -18.05 18.35
N THR A 76 15.42 -17.87 19.67
CA THR A 76 14.30 -18.10 20.60
C THR A 76 13.16 -17.12 20.38
N LEU A 77 13.48 -15.85 20.09
CA LEU A 77 12.48 -14.84 19.73
C LEU A 77 11.76 -15.21 18.43
N SER A 78 12.49 -15.58 17.38
CA SER A 78 11.91 -16.04 16.11
C SER A 78 10.97 -17.23 16.31
N GLN A 79 11.35 -18.18 17.18
CA GLN A 79 10.53 -19.34 17.49
C GLN A 79 9.24 -18.95 18.23
N GLN A 80 9.35 -18.17 19.32
CA GLN A 80 8.18 -17.74 20.10
C GLN A 80 7.22 -16.87 19.29
N LEU A 81 7.74 -16.07 18.36
CA LEU A 81 6.91 -15.30 17.42
C LEU A 81 6.17 -16.24 16.45
N ARG A 82 6.85 -17.26 15.92
CA ARG A 82 6.26 -18.28 15.05
C ARG A 82 5.17 -19.08 15.78
N ASP A 83 5.40 -19.47 17.02
CA ASP A 83 4.43 -20.21 17.85
C ASP A 83 3.15 -19.38 18.08
N ARG A 84 3.27 -18.05 18.08
CA ARG A 84 2.14 -17.10 18.16
C ARG A 84 1.54 -16.74 16.80
N GLY A 85 1.89 -17.46 15.73
CA GLY A 85 1.40 -17.21 14.38
C GLY A 85 1.98 -15.96 13.70
N LYS A 86 3.07 -15.38 14.23
CA LYS A 86 3.76 -14.22 13.67
C LYS A 86 5.12 -14.62 13.12
N ALA A 87 5.15 -15.07 11.87
CA ALA A 87 6.40 -15.34 11.17
C ALA A 87 7.07 -14.02 10.74
N ILE A 88 8.16 -13.65 11.41
CA ILE A 88 9.01 -12.51 11.02
C ILE A 88 10.32 -13.09 10.49
N GLY A 89 10.73 -12.71 9.27
CA GLY A 89 12.00 -13.14 8.69
C GLY A 89 13.19 -12.62 9.50
N ASP A 90 14.30 -13.36 9.52
CA ASP A 90 15.45 -13.03 10.37
C ASP A 90 16.05 -11.64 10.10
N ASN A 91 16.07 -11.20 8.84
CA ASN A 91 16.54 -9.86 8.47
C ASN A 91 15.58 -8.77 8.97
N THR A 92 14.27 -9.01 8.85
CA THR A 92 13.22 -8.10 9.34
C THR A 92 13.25 -8.01 10.86
N LEU A 93 13.41 -9.14 11.55
CA LEU A 93 13.56 -9.19 13.00
C LEU A 93 14.80 -8.42 13.46
N GLN A 94 15.94 -8.60 12.78
CA GLN A 94 17.16 -7.82 13.06
C GLN A 94 16.93 -6.32 12.90
N SER A 95 16.26 -5.93 11.81
CA SER A 95 15.94 -4.54 11.51
C SER A 95 15.05 -3.93 12.58
N TYR A 96 14.01 -4.63 13.01
CA TYR A 96 13.10 -4.15 14.07
C TYR A 96 13.80 -4.02 15.41
N LEU A 97 14.59 -5.03 15.80
CA LEU A 97 15.37 -5.01 17.03
C LEU A 97 16.41 -3.88 17.06
N SER A 98 17.05 -3.59 15.93
CA SER A 98 18.12 -2.58 15.87
C SER A 98 17.59 -1.16 15.70
N ARG A 99 16.38 -0.98 15.13
CA ARG A 99 15.81 0.34 14.82
C ARG A 99 14.84 0.85 15.89
N ASP A 100 14.24 -0.02 16.70
CA ASP A 100 13.30 0.39 17.74
C ASP A 100 14.03 0.61 19.08
N LYS A 101 13.91 1.83 19.61
CA LYS A 101 14.51 2.29 20.88
C LYS A 101 14.10 1.47 22.11
N ARG A 102 13.00 0.70 22.04
CA ARG A 102 12.53 -0.16 23.13
C ARG A 102 13.39 -1.41 23.30
N PHE A 103 14.21 -1.76 22.31
CA PHE A 103 15.03 -2.96 22.34
C PHE A 103 16.51 -2.63 22.48
N GLN A 104 17.19 -3.39 23.32
CA GLN A 104 18.62 -3.27 23.54
C GLN A 104 19.31 -4.62 23.34
N SER A 105 20.47 -4.59 22.70
CA SER A 105 21.37 -5.73 22.60
C SER A 105 22.16 -5.88 23.91
N TYR A 106 22.09 -7.07 24.50
CA TYR A 106 22.86 -7.46 25.69
C TYR A 106 24.11 -8.29 25.33
N GLY A 107 24.49 -8.31 24.05
CA GLY A 107 25.62 -9.08 23.54
C GLY A 107 25.30 -10.55 23.24
N ARG A 108 26.18 -11.20 22.46
CA ARG A 108 26.04 -12.60 22.00
C ARG A 108 24.69 -12.92 21.32
N GLY A 109 24.12 -11.92 20.63
CA GLY A 109 22.83 -12.06 19.94
C GLY A 109 21.61 -12.12 20.85
N ARG A 110 21.74 -11.68 22.12
CA ARG A 110 20.63 -11.55 23.06
C ARG A 110 20.04 -10.14 23.01
N TRP A 111 18.71 -10.09 23.00
CA TRP A 111 17.93 -8.87 22.95
C TRP A 111 16.96 -8.84 24.12
N GLY A 112 16.82 -7.67 24.72
CA GLY A 112 15.90 -7.42 25.82
C GLY A 112 15.24 -6.06 25.67
N LEU A 113 14.36 -5.74 26.60
CA LEU A 113 13.79 -4.40 26.70
C LEU A 113 14.83 -3.43 27.29
N THR A 114 14.87 -2.23 26.76
CA THR A 114 15.57 -1.09 27.38
C THR A 114 14.84 -0.77 28.69
N ARG A 115 15.55 -0.75 29.81
CA ARG A 115 15.01 -0.34 31.12
C ARG A 115 15.03 1.16 31.28
#